data_AF-A0A1S8K9Z6-F1
#
_entry.id   AF-A0A1S8K9Z6-F1
#
_cell.length_a   1.000
_cell.length_b   1.000
_cell.length_c   1.000
_cell.angle_alpha   90.00
_cell.angle_beta   90.00
_cell.angle_gamma   90.00
#
_symmetry.space_group_name_H-M   'P 1'
#
loop_
_entity.id
_entity.type
_entity.pdbx_description
1 polymer ?
#
loop_
_entity_poly.entity_id
_entity_poly.type
_entity_poly.pdbx_seq_one_letter_code
_entity_poly.pdbx_strand_id
1 'polypeptide(L)' 'MSEYAIDIQHITKTYNMYKKPSDRFKEALSPTKKSYHDLFYALDDVTMQIKKGEMIGFVGE' A
#
# COMPACT_ATOMS: atom_id res chain seq x y z
N MET A 1 -3.63 -8.17 -29.56
CA MET A 1 -2.91 -8.55 -28.32
C MET A 1 -2.88 -7.31 -27.45
N SER A 2 -3.11 -7.41 -26.14
CA SER A 2 -3.28 -6.22 -25.29
C SER A 2 -2.08 -5.29 -25.41
N GLU A 3 -2.33 -4.03 -25.78
CA GLU A 3 -1.29 -3.04 -26.10
C GLU A 3 -0.61 -2.44 -24.86
N TYR A 4 -0.98 -2.93 -23.67
CA TYR A 4 -0.46 -2.46 -22.39
C TYR A 4 0.85 -3.17 -22.02
N ALA A 5 1.88 -2.38 -21.72
CA ALA A 5 3.15 -2.85 -21.19
C ALA A 5 3.14 -2.96 -19.65
N ILE A 6 2.31 -2.14 -18.98
CA ILE A 6 2.11 -2.18 -17.53
C ILE A 6 0.60 -2.09 -17.29
N ASP A 7 0.07 -2.98 -16.46
CA ASP A 7 -1.32 -2.99 -16.02
C ASP A 7 -1.32 -3.12 -14.49
N ILE A 8 -1.73 -2.05 -13.81
CA ILE A 8 -1.86 -1.91 -12.38
C ILE A 8 -3.35 -1.97 -12.06
N GLN A 9 -3.77 -2.95 -11.27
CA GLN A 9 -5.17 -3.15 -10.91
C GLN A 9 -5.33 -3.19 -9.39
N HIS A 10 -6.15 -2.27 -8.86
CA HIS A 10 -6.57 -2.22 -7.46
C HIS A 10 -5.41 -2.33 -6.44
N ILE A 11 -4.28 -1.66 -6.72
CA ILE A 11 -3.11 -1.72 -5.84
C ILE A 11 -3.31 -0.80 -4.64
N THR A 12 -3.26 -1.39 -3.46
CA THR A 12 -3.25 -0.70 -2.17
C THR A 12 -1.94 -0.99 -1.44
N LYS A 13 -1.29 0.03 -0.92
CA LYS A 13 -0.07 -0.08 -0.12
C LYS A 13 -0.27 0.57 1.24
N THR A 14 -0.29 -0.25 2.28
CA THR A 14 -0.41 0.21 3.66
C THR A 14 0.88 0.04 4.45
N TYR A 15 1.03 0.86 5.48
CA TYR A 15 2.08 0.78 6.49
C TYR A 15 1.46 0.80 7.88
N ASN A 16 1.88 -0.12 8.75
CA ASN A 16 1.45 -0.16 10.14
C ASN A 16 2.25 0.86 10.95
N MET A 17 1.58 1.90 11.43
CA MET A 17 2.17 2.97 12.24
C MET A 17 1.99 2.64 13.72
N TYR A 18 3.09 2.24 14.37
CA TYR A 18 3.11 1.96 15.80
C TYR A 18 3.60 3.17 16.58
N LYS A 19 2.92 3.52 17.68
CA LYS A 19 3.34 4.63 18.57
C LYS A 19 4.60 4.29 19.34
N LYS A 20 4.83 3.01 19.68
CA LYS A 20 6.02 2.52 20.37
C LYS A 20 6.50 1.20 19.77
N PRO A 21 7.81 0.93 19.73
CA PRO A 21 8.33 -0.36 19.25
C PRO A 21 7.80 -1.56 20.06
N SER A 22 7.58 -1.39 21.36
CA SER A 22 7.03 -2.43 22.23
C SER A 22 5.59 -2.82 21.89
N ASP A 23 4.84 -1.95 21.22
CA ASP A 23 3.46 -2.25 20.83
C ASP A 23 3.41 -3.30 19.69
N ARG A 24 4.46 -3.41 18.87
CA ARG A 24 4.60 -4.51 17.87
C ARG A 24 4.62 -5.87 18.56
N PHE A 25 5.39 -5.99 19.65
CA PHE A 25 5.48 -7.23 20.42
C PHE A 25 4.18 -7.54 21.16
N LYS A 26 3.55 -6.52 21.77
CA LYS A 26 2.23 -6.68 22.43
C LYS A 26 1.16 -7.14 21.45
N GLU A 27 1.16 -6.62 20.23
CA GLU A 27 0.21 -7.01 19.18
C GLU A 27 0.44 -8.45 18.73
N ALA A 28 1.69 -8.84 18.46
CA ALA A 28 2.04 -10.20 18.07
C ALA A 28 1.68 -11.26 19.13
N LEU A 29 1.77 -10.89 20.41
CA LEU A 29 1.47 -11.76 21.55
C LEU A 29 0.04 -11.58 22.09
N SER A 30 -0.81 -10.76 21.45
CA SER A 30 -2.17 -10.49 21.91
C SER A 30 -3.11 -11.66 21.57
N PRO A 31 -3.63 -12.42 22.55
CA PRO A 31 -4.56 -13.53 22.28
C PRO A 31 -5.89 -13.04 21.69
N THR A 32 -6.25 -11.77 21.92
CA THR A 32 -7.48 -11.15 21.42
C THR A 32 -7.29 -10.39 20.10
N LYS A 33 -6.14 -10.54 19.41
CA LYS A 33 -5.80 -9.83 18.15
C LYS A 33 -6.08 -8.33 18.21
N LYS A 34 -5.80 -7.70 19.35
CA LYS A 34 -6.01 -6.26 19.49
C LYS A 34 -4.97 -5.52 18.65
N SER A 35 -5.41 -4.67 17.72
CA SER A 35 -4.50 -3.80 16.98
C SER A 35 -3.98 -2.69 17.89
N TYR A 36 -2.66 -2.49 17.86
CA TYR A 36 -1.97 -1.37 18.51
C TYR A 36 -1.29 -0.44 17.49
N HIS A 37 -1.51 -0.67 16.19
CA HIS A 37 -1.08 0.21 15.11
C HIS A 37 -2.26 0.92 14.46
N ASP A 38 -1.96 2.12 13.96
CA ASP A 38 -2.80 2.84 13.01
C ASP A 38 -2.37 2.45 11.58
N LEU A 39 -3.31 2.37 10.64
CA LEU A 39 -3.00 2.10 9.23
C LEU A 39 -2.75 3.39 8.48
N PHE A 40 -1.57 3.51 7.88
CA PHE A 40 -1.28 4.57 6.93
C PHE A 40 -1.36 4.04 5.50
N TYR A 41 -2.21 4.64 4.68
CA TYR A 41 -2.40 4.28 3.28
C TYR A 41 -1.47 5.15 2.42
N ALA A 42 -0.39 4.56 1.92
CA ALA A 42 0.52 5.22 0.98
C ALA A 42 0.03 5.15 -0.46
N LEU A 43 -0.68 4.07 -0.81
CA LEU A 43 -1.48 3.94 -2.03
C LEU A 43 -2.82 3.36 -1.64
N ASP A 44 -3.91 3.87 -2.20
CA ASP A 44 -5.27 3.43 -1.91
C ASP A 44 -6.02 3.17 -3.23
N ASP A 45 -6.33 1.89 -3.48
CA ASP A 45 -7.06 1.40 -4.65
C ASP A 45 -6.63 1.99 -6.02
N VAL A 46 -5.33 2.02 -6.28
CA VAL A 46 -4.78 2.63 -7.50
C VAL A 46 -4.88 1.66 -8.68
N THR A 47 -5.48 2.14 -9.78
CA THR A 47 -5.57 1.41 -11.06
C THR A 47 -5.01 2.27 -12.19
N MET A 48 -4.13 1.71 -13.01
CA MET A 48 -3.47 2.40 -14.13
C MET A 48 -3.05 1.41 -15.21
N GLN A 49 -3.22 1.80 -16.48
CA GLN A 49 -2.77 1.05 -17.64
C GLN A 49 -1.81 1.90 -18.46
N ILE A 50 -0.68 1.32 -18.86
CA ILE A 50 0.39 2.01 -19.58
C ILE A 50 0.65 1.24 -20.86
N LYS A 51 0.50 1.90 -22.01
CA LYS A 51 0.75 1.31 -23.32
C LYS A 51 2.24 1.18 -23.61
N LYS A 52 2.59 0.25 -24.49
CA LYS A 52 3.96 0.11 -24.97
C LYS A 52 4.41 1.40 -25.70
N GLY A 53 5.50 2.01 -25.23
CA GLY A 53 6.04 3.26 -25.78
C GLY A 53 5.45 4.53 -25.18
N GLU A 54 4.51 4.42 -24.25
CA GLU A 54 3.96 5.54 -23.49
C GLU A 54 4.92 5.99 -22.38
N MET A 55 5.06 7.30 -22.20
CA MET A 55 5.83 7.90 -21.10
C MET A 55 4.89 8.51 -20.08
N ILE A 56 5.08 8.18 -18.82
CA ILE A 56 4.28 8.68 -17.70
C ILE A 56 5.21 9.36 -16.68
N GLY A 57 4.79 10.53 -16.20
CA GLY A 57 5.42 11.23 -15.09
C GLY A 57 4.52 11.20 -13.86
N PHE A 58 5.09 10.86 -12.70
CA PHE A 58 4.40 10.98 -11.41
C PHE A 58 4.74 12.34 -10.80
N VAL A 59 3.71 13.09 -10.40
CA VAL A 59 3.83 14.39 -9.71
C VAL A 59 2.99 14.36 -8.44
N GLY A 60 3.44 15.08 -7.42
CA GLY A 60 2.77 15.19 -6.12
C GLY A 60 3.19 16.47 -5.41
N GLU A 61 2.46 16.81 -4.35
CA GLU A 61 2.72 17.96 -3.46
C GLU A 61 4.01 17.79 -2.66
#